data_AF-A0A397T4M0-F1
#
_entry.id   AF-A0A397T4M0-F1
#
_cell.length_a   1.000
_cell.length_b   1.000
_cell.length_c   1.000
_cell.angle_alpha   90.00
_cell.angle_beta   90.00
_cell.angle_gamma   90.00
#
_symmetry.space_group_name_H-M   'P 1'
#
loop_
_entity.id
_entity.type
_entity.pdbx_description
1 polymer ?
#
loop_
_entity_poly.entity_id
_entity_poly.type
_entity_poly.pdbx_seq_one_letter_code
_entity_poly.pdbx_strand_id
1 'polypeptide(L)'
;MSLKAIIESANLLLQTTLNTNIGFTEISTNKEKFIFTYKEEEILRLEARLELLKKQIRGSRYTLQRKRCLDIFESSELDGESEETSLEERNKEKKSEFAALNTKNRVKDKAAENAEIGRVIMDSLFSEGDKTSHESCLNEMINQRDLLVSEFLKSHQELLSVQYELANLKQAVIVRHRENRILMRKINELTSKPMTKFYEKSESSQSEIILQLRRNLTNARAKREIARNILQGLILESGVEWADDEDLLKLMLAIGEEL
;
A
#
# COMPACT_ATOMS: atom_id res chain seq x y z
N MET A 1 26.17 4.79 4.50
CA MET A 1 26.09 6.25 4.37
C MET A 1 26.01 6.85 5.75
N SER A 2 26.90 7.77 6.12
CA SER A 2 26.93 8.33 7.48
C SER A 2 25.85 9.41 7.64
N LEU A 3 25.29 9.53 8.85
CA LEU A 3 24.26 10.51 9.22
C LEU A 3 24.71 11.96 8.93
N LYS A 4 26.03 12.18 8.93
CA LYS A 4 26.68 13.46 8.60
C LYS A 4 26.47 13.85 7.14
N ALA A 5 26.53 12.88 6.21
CA ALA A 5 26.31 13.11 4.78
C ALA A 5 24.84 13.47 4.46
N ILE A 6 23.89 12.99 5.27
CA ILE A 6 22.46 13.31 5.12
C ILE A 6 22.17 14.74 5.62
N ILE A 7 22.83 15.16 6.70
CA ILE A 7 22.69 16.52 7.23
C ILE A 7 23.32 17.54 6.26
N GLU A 8 24.47 17.21 5.67
CA GLU A 8 25.10 18.05 4.65
C GLU A 8 24.24 18.18 3.39
N SER A 9 23.63 17.09 2.90
CA SER A 9 22.76 17.16 1.73
C SER A 9 21.47 17.94 1.99
N ALA A 10 20.89 17.83 3.21
CA ALA A 10 19.72 18.61 3.61
C ALA A 10 20.02 20.12 3.73
N ASN A 11 21.19 20.48 4.26
CA ASN A 11 21.62 21.87 4.34
C ASN A 11 21.95 22.46 2.96
N LEU A 12 22.53 21.66 2.05
CA LEU A 12 22.76 22.07 0.68
C LEU A 12 21.44 22.35 -0.05
N LEU A 13 20.44 21.47 0.13
CA LEU A 13 19.10 21.66 -0.42
C LEU A 13 18.42 22.92 0.13
N LEU A 14 18.51 23.19 1.43
CA LEU A 14 17.96 24.40 2.06
C LEU A 14 18.66 25.67 1.59
N GLN A 15 19.97 25.64 1.32
CA GLN A 15 20.65 26.80 0.73
C GLN A 15 20.30 27.01 -0.75
N THR A 16 20.10 25.93 -1.52
CA THR A 16 19.66 26.05 -2.92
C THR A 16 18.23 26.59 -3.06
N THR A 17 17.34 26.29 -2.10
CA THR A 17 15.97 26.84 -2.10
C THR A 17 15.89 28.27 -1.57
N LEU A 18 16.84 28.71 -0.74
CA LEU A 18 16.94 30.10 -0.29
C LEU A 18 17.68 31.02 -1.29
N ASN A 19 18.64 30.50 -2.06
CA ASN A 19 19.40 31.25 -3.06
C ASN A 19 18.81 31.20 -4.47
N THR A 20 17.77 30.41 -4.71
CA THR A 20 16.95 30.56 -5.92
C THR A 20 16.10 31.80 -5.73
N ASN A 21 16.71 32.93 -6.10
CA ASN A 21 16.06 34.20 -6.35
C ASN A 21 15.08 33.99 -7.52
N ILE A 22 13.96 33.33 -7.23
CA ILE A 22 12.77 33.33 -8.08
C ILE A 22 12.38 34.80 -8.09
N GLY A 23 12.63 35.45 -9.22
CA GLY A 23 12.29 36.84 -9.44
C GLY A 23 10.80 37.05 -9.24
N PHE A 24 10.41 37.32 -8.01
CA PHE A 24 9.34 38.25 -7.75
C PHE A 24 9.91 39.61 -8.14
N THR A 25 9.75 39.95 -9.42
CA THR A 25 9.66 41.35 -9.79
C THR A 25 8.76 42.00 -8.75
N GLU A 26 9.32 42.95 -8.00
CA GLU A 26 8.56 43.86 -7.16
C GLU A 26 7.43 44.40 -8.02
N ILE A 27 6.23 43.84 -7.84
CA ILE A 27 5.02 44.48 -8.27
C ILE A 27 4.95 45.70 -7.37
N SER A 28 5.45 46.80 -7.91
CA SER A 28 5.24 48.14 -7.39
C SER A 28 3.79 48.22 -6.97
N THR A 29 3.55 48.18 -5.66
CA THR A 29 2.23 48.30 -5.07
C THR A 29 1.80 49.75 -5.24
N ASN A 30 1.37 50.05 -6.48
CA ASN A 30 0.48 51.17 -6.72
C ASN A 30 -0.68 50.96 -5.74
N LYS A 31 -0.86 51.97 -4.89
CA LYS A 31 -1.96 52.11 -3.93
C LYS A 31 -3.28 52.21 -4.70
N GLU A 32 -3.71 51.11 -5.30
CA GLU A 32 -5.02 50.97 -5.89
C GLU A 32 -5.93 50.34 -4.85
N LYS A 33 -6.75 51.21 -4.26
CA LYS A 33 -8.01 50.98 -3.57
C LYS A 33 -8.26 49.53 -3.11
N PHE A 34 -8.20 49.35 -1.79
CA PHE A 34 -8.74 48.20 -1.07
C PHE A 34 -10.05 47.70 -1.72
N ILE A 35 -10.02 46.45 -2.20
CA ILE A 35 -11.14 45.72 -2.81
C ILE A 35 -12.20 45.32 -1.75
N PHE A 36 -11.87 45.46 -0.47
CA PHE A 36 -12.73 45.12 0.65
C PHE A 36 -13.26 46.37 1.34
N THR A 37 -14.55 46.35 1.64
CA THR A 37 -15.19 47.30 2.54
C THR A 37 -14.55 47.19 3.93
N TYR A 38 -14.52 48.26 4.72
CA TYR A 38 -13.94 48.24 6.09
C TYR A 38 -14.46 47.06 6.94
N LYS A 39 -15.75 46.73 6.78
CA LYS A 39 -16.39 45.59 7.44
C LYS A 39 -15.85 44.23 6.98
N GLU A 40 -15.54 44.07 5.70
CA GLU A 40 -15.00 42.83 5.13
C GLU A 40 -13.55 42.61 5.57
N GLU A 41 -12.76 43.69 5.63
CA GLU A 41 -11.41 43.62 6.20
C GLU A 41 -11.45 43.29 7.71
N GLU A 42 -12.43 43.83 8.43
CA GLU A 42 -12.66 43.49 9.84
C GLU A 42 -13.08 42.02 10.02
N ILE A 43 -13.93 41.48 9.14
CA ILE A 43 -14.32 40.07 9.13
C ILE A 43 -13.10 39.18 8.89
N LEU A 44 -12.26 39.49 7.90
CA LEU A 44 -11.05 38.71 7.60
C LEU A 44 -10.06 38.74 8.78
N ARG A 45 -9.92 39.87 9.46
CA ARG A 45 -9.10 39.97 10.69
C ARG A 45 -9.68 39.14 11.84
N LEU A 46 -10.99 39.15 12.01
CA LEU A 46 -11.68 38.34 13.02
C LEU A 46 -11.53 36.85 12.72
N GLU A 47 -11.63 36.45 11.45
CA GLU A 47 -11.44 35.06 11.01
C GLU A 47 -10.01 34.58 11.26
N ALA A 48 -9.00 35.37 10.89
CA ALA A 48 -7.60 35.07 11.18
C ALA A 48 -7.34 34.94 12.70
N ARG A 49 -8.01 35.78 13.51
CA ARG A 49 -7.94 35.68 14.98
C ARG A 49 -8.62 34.44 15.51
N LEU A 50 -9.76 34.05 14.95
CA LEU A 50 -10.46 32.81 15.31
C LEU A 50 -9.63 31.56 14.96
N GLU A 51 -9.00 31.54 13.78
CA GLU A 51 -8.03 30.52 13.36
C GLU A 51 -6.89 30.37 14.38
N LEU A 52 -6.29 31.49 14.80
CA LEU A 52 -5.22 31.52 15.79
C LEU A 52 -5.67 31.00 17.15
N LEU A 53 -6.85 31.43 17.63
CA LEU A 53 -7.45 30.94 18.87
C LEU A 53 -7.76 29.45 18.81
N LYS A 54 -8.31 28.94 17.69
CA LYS A 54 -8.54 27.51 17.46
C LYS A 54 -7.23 26.72 17.51
N LYS A 55 -6.13 27.27 16.98
CA LYS A 55 -4.80 26.65 17.05
C LYS A 55 -4.27 26.62 18.49
N GLN A 56 -4.42 27.70 19.24
CA GLN A 56 -4.05 27.77 20.66
C GLN A 56 -4.85 26.78 21.51
N ILE A 57 -6.16 26.68 21.32
CA ILE A 57 -7.02 25.71 22.01
C ILE A 57 -6.55 24.28 21.73
N ARG A 58 -6.23 23.95 20.46
CA ARG A 58 -5.68 22.63 20.11
C ARG A 58 -4.36 22.35 20.82
N GLY A 59 -3.46 23.33 20.86
CA GLY A 59 -2.18 23.23 21.59
C GLY A 59 -2.39 22.99 23.08
N SER A 60 -3.23 23.79 23.74
CA SER A 60 -3.56 23.66 25.16
C SER A 60 -4.25 22.33 25.49
N ARG A 61 -5.11 21.83 24.59
CA ARG A 61 -5.78 20.54 24.76
C ARG A 61 -4.77 19.38 24.71
N TYR A 62 -3.81 19.45 23.79
CA TYR A 62 -2.74 18.47 23.69
C TYR A 62 -1.81 18.48 24.91
N THR A 63 -1.41 19.66 25.39
CA THR A 63 -0.57 19.77 26.59
C THR A 63 -1.29 19.27 27.85
N LEU A 64 -2.59 19.56 27.99
CA LEU A 64 -3.41 19.07 29.10
C LEU A 64 -3.56 17.54 29.05
N GLN A 65 -3.79 16.97 27.85
CA GLN A 65 -3.90 15.53 27.67
C GLN A 65 -2.58 14.82 28.00
N ARG A 66 -1.44 15.39 27.58
CA ARG A 66 -0.11 14.87 27.91
C ARG A 66 0.16 14.88 29.42
N LYS A 67 -0.18 15.98 30.11
CA LYS A 67 -0.07 16.06 31.58
C LYS A 67 -0.91 14.99 32.26
N ARG A 68 -2.17 14.84 31.85
CA ARG A 68 -3.05 13.80 32.39
C ARG A 68 -2.49 12.38 32.17
N CYS A 69 -1.85 12.09 31.04
CA CYS A 69 -1.20 10.79 30.82
C CYS A 69 0.03 10.57 31.72
N LEU A 70 0.80 11.63 32.01
CA LEU A 70 1.95 11.58 32.92
C LEU A 70 1.49 11.38 34.37
N ASP A 71 0.47 12.11 34.81
CA ASP A 71 -0.10 12.00 36.15
C ASP A 71 -0.67 10.59 36.42
N ILE A 72 -1.24 9.94 35.39
CA ILE A 72 -1.74 8.55 35.47
C ILE A 72 -0.58 7.55 35.63
N PHE A 73 0.56 7.79 34.97
CA PHE A 73 1.73 6.91 35.01
C PHE A 73 2.45 6.93 36.36
N GLU A 74 2.51 8.09 37.03
CA GLU A 74 3.09 8.22 38.39
C GLU A 74 2.21 7.58 39.47
N SER A 75 0.92 7.39 39.23
CA SER A 75 -0.03 6.82 40.20
C SER A 75 -0.24 5.30 40.11
N SER A 76 0.37 4.61 39.13
CA SER A 76 0.04 3.22 38.75
C SER A 76 1.20 2.24 38.93
N GLU A 77 2.12 2.49 39.87
CA GLU A 77 2.96 1.42 40.38
C GLU A 77 2.13 0.57 41.35
N LEU A 78 1.55 -0.53 40.85
CA LEU A 78 1.18 -1.80 41.50
C LEU A 78 -0.07 -2.41 40.80
N ASP A 79 0.13 -3.54 40.11
CA ASP A 79 -0.86 -4.41 39.41
C ASP A 79 -1.09 -4.18 37.89
N GLY A 80 -0.02 -4.29 37.08
CA GLY A 80 0.00 -3.91 35.66
C GLY A 80 -0.72 -4.83 34.67
N GLU A 81 -0.70 -6.16 34.80
CA GLU A 81 -1.12 -7.03 33.67
C GLU A 81 -2.66 -7.16 33.51
N SER A 82 -3.41 -7.09 34.61
CA SER A 82 -4.89 -7.21 34.59
C SER A 82 -5.57 -5.90 34.20
N GLU A 83 -5.04 -4.76 34.67
CA GLU A 83 -5.56 -3.45 34.30
C GLU A 83 -5.16 -3.04 32.89
N GLU A 84 -3.96 -3.40 32.41
CA GLU A 84 -3.49 -3.06 31.07
C GLU A 84 -4.33 -3.75 29.98
N THR A 85 -4.68 -5.04 30.15
CA THR A 85 -5.57 -5.75 29.21
C THR A 85 -7.00 -5.18 29.21
N SER A 86 -7.53 -4.81 30.38
CA SER A 86 -8.83 -4.14 30.52
C SER A 86 -8.85 -2.74 29.88
N LEU A 87 -7.75 -1.98 30.04
CA LEU A 87 -7.58 -0.66 29.43
C LEU A 87 -7.41 -0.76 27.91
N GLU A 88 -6.71 -1.77 27.41
CA GLU A 88 -6.55 -2.03 25.97
C GLU A 88 -7.88 -2.38 25.30
N GLU A 89 -8.69 -3.25 25.91
CA GLU A 89 -10.03 -3.57 25.42
C GLU A 89 -10.93 -2.33 25.39
N ARG A 90 -10.91 -1.52 26.46
CA ARG A 90 -11.67 -0.28 26.53
C ARG A 90 -11.18 0.78 25.53
N ASN A 91 -9.88 0.81 25.23
CA ASN A 91 -9.30 1.70 24.24
C ASN A 91 -9.69 1.25 22.82
N LYS A 92 -9.71 -0.06 22.57
CA LYS A 92 -10.20 -0.65 21.31
C LYS A 92 -11.69 -0.34 21.09
N GLU A 93 -12.51 -0.49 22.13
CA GLU A 93 -13.93 -0.15 22.09
C GLU A 93 -14.14 1.34 21.80
N LYS A 94 -13.46 2.22 22.54
CA LYS A 94 -13.53 3.68 22.31
C LYS A 94 -13.01 4.10 20.93
N LYS A 95 -11.98 3.44 20.39
CA LYS A 95 -11.51 3.68 19.02
C LYS A 95 -12.55 3.28 17.99
N SER A 96 -13.23 2.15 18.20
CA SER A 96 -14.33 1.70 17.36
C SER A 96 -15.52 2.68 17.41
N GLU A 97 -15.91 3.09 18.62
CA GLU A 97 -16.99 4.06 18.84
C GLU A 97 -16.66 5.42 18.23
N PHE A 98 -15.42 5.90 18.41
CA PHE A 98 -14.94 7.13 17.79
C PHE A 98 -14.97 7.04 16.26
N ALA A 99 -14.53 5.92 15.68
CA ALA A 99 -14.60 5.71 14.24
C ALA A 99 -16.05 5.76 13.74
N ALA A 100 -16.98 5.12 14.44
CA ALA A 100 -18.40 5.13 14.11
C ALA A 100 -19.04 6.53 14.26
N LEU A 101 -18.68 7.28 15.30
CA LEU A 101 -19.14 8.65 15.49
C LEU A 101 -18.54 9.59 14.44
N ASN A 102 -17.28 9.39 14.07
CA ASN A 102 -16.61 10.19 13.06
C ASN A 102 -17.21 9.96 11.67
N THR A 103 -17.52 8.70 11.31
CA THR A 103 -18.24 8.43 10.06
C THR A 103 -19.64 9.05 10.08
N LYS A 104 -20.37 8.96 11.21
CA LYS A 104 -21.68 9.59 11.38
C LYS A 104 -21.63 11.11 11.23
N ASN A 105 -20.66 11.77 11.85
CA ASN A 105 -20.48 13.22 11.73
C ASN A 105 -20.12 13.61 10.30
N ARG A 106 -19.20 12.88 9.66
CA ARG A 106 -18.85 13.12 8.25
C ARG A 106 -20.06 13.01 7.31
N VAL A 107 -20.93 12.03 7.54
CA VAL A 107 -22.18 11.89 6.78
C VAL A 107 -23.12 13.06 7.05
N LYS A 108 -23.25 13.52 8.30
CA LYS A 108 -24.07 14.70 8.63
C LYS A 108 -23.55 15.99 7.98
N ASP A 109 -22.25 16.23 8.03
CA ASP A 109 -21.64 17.40 7.42
C ASP A 109 -21.88 17.42 5.90
N LYS A 110 -21.69 16.27 5.25
CA LYS A 110 -21.99 16.11 3.82
C LYS A 110 -23.47 16.24 3.50
N ALA A 111 -24.36 15.76 4.37
CA ALA A 111 -25.80 15.94 4.19
C ALA A 111 -26.22 17.42 4.31
N ALA A 112 -25.62 18.17 5.24
CA ALA A 112 -25.87 19.60 5.39
C ALA A 112 -25.37 20.39 4.17
N GLU A 113 -24.13 20.11 3.72
CA GLU A 113 -23.55 20.69 2.50
C GLU A 113 -24.45 20.40 1.27
N ASN A 114 -24.89 19.16 1.11
CA ASN A 114 -25.80 18.77 0.02
C ASN A 114 -27.16 19.47 0.10
N ALA A 115 -27.70 19.69 1.31
CA ALA A 115 -28.96 20.39 1.49
C ALA A 115 -28.85 21.89 1.13
N GLU A 116 -27.70 22.50 1.41
CA GLU A 116 -27.41 23.89 1.03
C GLU A 116 -27.26 24.03 -0.49
N ILE A 117 -26.44 23.19 -1.11
CA ILE A 117 -26.28 23.14 -2.58
C ILE A 117 -27.61 22.83 -3.26
N GLY A 118 -28.35 21.85 -2.73
CA GLY A 118 -29.64 21.44 -3.25
C GLY A 118 -30.66 22.57 -3.27
N ARG A 119 -30.65 23.46 -2.27
CA ARG A 119 -31.52 24.64 -2.25
C ARG A 119 -31.23 25.58 -3.43
N VAL A 120 -29.96 25.89 -3.66
CA VAL A 120 -29.52 26.76 -4.78
C VAL A 120 -29.90 26.17 -6.13
N ILE A 121 -29.73 24.85 -6.29
CA ILE A 121 -30.11 24.13 -7.52
C ILE A 121 -31.63 24.17 -7.72
N MET A 122 -32.42 23.93 -6.67
CA MET A 122 -33.88 23.98 -6.75
C MET A 122 -34.38 25.39 -7.08
N ASP A 123 -33.83 26.41 -6.41
CA ASP A 123 -34.18 27.80 -6.67
C ASP A 123 -33.85 28.18 -8.14
N SER A 124 -32.71 27.74 -8.67
CA SER A 124 -32.33 27.98 -10.07
C SER A 124 -33.16 27.20 -11.10
N LEU A 125 -33.68 26.01 -10.75
CA LEU A 125 -34.47 25.17 -11.65
C LEU A 125 -35.95 25.59 -11.71
N PHE A 126 -36.47 26.11 -10.59
CA PHE A 126 -37.90 26.38 -10.39
C PHE A 126 -38.23 27.87 -10.17
N SER A 127 -37.29 28.80 -10.40
CA SER A 127 -37.57 30.24 -10.36
C SER A 127 -38.66 30.62 -11.38
N GLU A 128 -39.77 31.21 -10.93
CA GLU A 128 -40.93 31.60 -11.76
C GLU A 128 -40.72 32.88 -12.61
N GLY A 129 -39.46 33.30 -12.82
CA GLY A 129 -39.10 34.51 -13.58
C GLY A 129 -38.42 34.26 -14.93
N ASP A 130 -38.13 35.34 -15.67
CA ASP A 130 -37.29 35.28 -16.87
C ASP A 130 -35.90 34.74 -16.50
N LYS A 131 -35.54 33.59 -17.07
CA LYS A 131 -34.29 32.89 -16.79
C LYS A 131 -33.10 33.82 -17.05
N THR A 132 -32.38 34.15 -16.00
CA THR A 132 -31.14 34.92 -16.12
C THR A 132 -30.08 34.07 -16.84
N SER A 133 -29.13 34.73 -17.52
CA SER A 133 -28.03 34.03 -18.21
C SER A 133 -27.24 33.08 -17.30
N HIS A 134 -27.22 33.36 -15.98
CA HIS A 134 -26.57 32.52 -14.98
C HIS A 134 -27.34 31.24 -14.68
N GLU A 135 -28.67 31.27 -14.62
CA GLU A 135 -29.51 30.08 -14.42
C GLU A 135 -29.44 29.13 -15.63
N SER A 136 -29.34 29.68 -16.85
CA SER A 136 -29.15 28.85 -18.06
C SER A 136 -27.79 28.13 -18.05
N CYS A 137 -26.71 28.83 -17.69
CA CYS A 137 -25.37 28.24 -17.55
C CYS A 137 -25.32 27.17 -16.46
N LEU A 138 -25.94 27.43 -15.30
CA LEU A 138 -26.02 26.46 -14.21
C LEU A 138 -26.78 25.18 -14.64
N ASN A 139 -27.85 25.31 -15.41
CA ASN A 139 -28.60 24.17 -15.96
C ASN A 139 -27.76 23.33 -16.93
N GLU A 140 -26.96 23.96 -17.79
CA GLU A 140 -26.03 23.23 -18.67
C GLU A 140 -24.99 22.46 -17.85
N MET A 141 -24.44 23.06 -16.79
CA MET A 141 -23.50 22.38 -15.88
C MET A 141 -24.14 21.22 -15.13
N ILE A 142 -25.41 21.36 -14.70
CA ILE A 142 -26.17 20.28 -14.06
C ILE A 142 -26.36 19.11 -15.03
N ASN A 143 -26.71 19.39 -16.29
CA ASN A 143 -26.86 18.36 -17.30
C ASN A 143 -25.53 17.64 -17.61
N GLN A 144 -24.42 18.38 -17.69
CA GLN A 144 -23.10 17.79 -17.86
C GLN A 144 -22.71 16.90 -16.67
N ARG A 145 -22.97 17.36 -15.43
CA ARG A 145 -22.77 16.55 -14.23
C ARG A 145 -23.59 15.26 -14.30
N ASP A 146 -24.85 15.34 -14.67
CA ASP A 146 -25.75 14.18 -14.68
C ASP A 146 -25.34 13.16 -15.75
N LEU A 147 -24.85 13.61 -16.91
CA LEU A 147 -24.22 12.74 -17.91
C LEU A 147 -22.99 12.02 -17.34
N LEU A 148 -22.06 12.76 -16.73
CA LEU A 148 -20.86 12.17 -16.12
C LEU A 148 -21.20 11.18 -14.99
N VAL A 149 -22.20 11.49 -14.17
CA VAL A 149 -22.68 10.59 -13.11
C VAL A 149 -23.30 9.33 -13.71
N SER A 150 -24.04 9.43 -14.80
CA SER A 150 -24.59 8.26 -15.50
C SER A 150 -23.48 7.36 -16.04
N GLU A 151 -22.47 7.92 -16.69
CA GLU A 151 -21.30 7.18 -17.18
C GLU A 151 -20.50 6.53 -16.06
N PHE A 152 -20.31 7.25 -14.95
CA PHE A 152 -19.67 6.73 -13.75
C PHE A 152 -20.45 5.56 -13.16
N LEU A 153 -21.77 5.69 -12.99
CA LEU A 153 -22.61 4.63 -12.44
C LEU A 153 -22.59 3.37 -13.32
N LYS A 154 -22.59 3.53 -14.64
CA LYS A 154 -22.44 2.42 -15.57
C LYS A 154 -21.09 1.73 -15.41
N SER A 155 -20.00 2.49 -15.41
CA SER A 155 -18.64 1.96 -15.22
C SER A 155 -18.49 1.28 -13.85
N HIS A 156 -19.13 1.82 -12.81
CA HIS A 156 -19.13 1.25 -11.47
C HIS A 156 -19.90 -0.07 -11.42
N GLN A 157 -21.03 -0.17 -12.12
CA GLN A 157 -21.80 -1.41 -12.23
C GLN A 157 -21.00 -2.50 -12.96
N GLU A 158 -20.31 -2.15 -14.04
CA GLU A 158 -19.40 -3.05 -14.76
C GLU A 158 -18.24 -3.50 -13.85
N LEU A 159 -17.68 -2.61 -13.04
CA LEU A 159 -16.66 -2.96 -12.06
C LEU A 159 -17.20 -3.96 -11.02
N LEU A 160 -18.41 -3.75 -10.51
CA LEU A 160 -19.04 -4.64 -9.54
C LEU A 160 -19.31 -6.03 -10.14
N SER A 161 -19.75 -6.11 -11.40
CA SER A 161 -19.96 -7.41 -12.06
C SER A 161 -18.64 -8.15 -12.24
N VAL A 162 -17.57 -7.46 -12.67
CA VAL A 162 -16.23 -8.05 -12.79
C VAL A 162 -15.68 -8.51 -11.43
N GLN A 163 -15.89 -7.73 -10.38
CA GLN A 163 -15.50 -8.14 -9.02
C GLN A 163 -16.24 -9.39 -8.55
N TYR A 164 -17.52 -9.50 -8.86
CA TYR A 164 -18.32 -10.68 -8.55
C TYR A 164 -17.83 -11.92 -9.34
N GLU A 165 -17.57 -11.76 -10.63
CA GLU A 165 -16.98 -12.83 -11.47
C GLU A 165 -15.62 -13.27 -10.93
N LEU A 166 -14.76 -12.34 -10.55
CA LEU A 166 -13.46 -12.62 -9.97
C LEU A 166 -13.59 -13.38 -8.64
N ALA A 167 -14.53 -13.00 -7.78
CA ALA A 167 -14.81 -13.72 -6.54
C ALA A 167 -15.27 -15.16 -6.81
N ASN A 168 -16.17 -15.36 -7.78
CA ASN A 168 -16.62 -16.69 -8.20
C ASN A 168 -15.48 -17.52 -8.79
N LEU A 169 -14.62 -16.92 -9.61
CA LEU A 169 -13.47 -17.59 -10.20
C LEU A 169 -12.47 -18.02 -9.12
N LYS A 170 -12.18 -17.14 -8.14
CA LYS A 170 -11.35 -17.48 -6.98
C LYS A 170 -11.91 -18.67 -6.22
N GLN A 171 -13.22 -18.69 -5.98
CA GLN A 171 -13.87 -19.80 -5.32
C GLN A 171 -13.75 -21.11 -6.13
N ALA A 172 -13.97 -21.05 -7.44
CA ALA A 172 -13.81 -22.20 -8.34
C ALA A 172 -12.37 -22.74 -8.34
N VAL A 173 -11.37 -21.85 -8.33
CA VAL A 173 -9.95 -22.21 -8.24
C VAL A 173 -9.64 -22.91 -6.92
N ILE A 174 -10.17 -22.42 -5.80
CA ILE A 174 -10.00 -23.06 -4.48
C ILE A 174 -10.58 -24.48 -4.49
N VAL A 175 -11.79 -24.65 -5.04
CA VAL A 175 -12.43 -25.97 -5.16
C VAL A 175 -11.59 -26.91 -6.03
N ARG A 176 -11.13 -26.45 -7.19
CA ARG A 176 -10.25 -27.24 -8.09
C ARG A 176 -8.93 -27.61 -7.43
N HIS A 177 -8.31 -26.70 -6.67
CA HIS A 177 -7.11 -27.04 -5.91
C HIS A 177 -7.37 -28.08 -4.82
N ARG A 178 -8.54 -28.02 -4.17
CA ARG A 178 -8.94 -29.03 -3.17
C ARG A 178 -9.12 -30.40 -3.83
N GLU A 179 -9.79 -30.45 -4.97
CA GLU A 179 -9.96 -31.69 -5.77
C GLU A 179 -8.60 -32.24 -6.23
N ASN A 180 -7.74 -31.41 -6.79
CA ASN A 180 -6.38 -31.80 -7.17
C ASN A 180 -5.58 -32.36 -5.99
N ARG A 181 -5.69 -31.76 -4.79
CA ARG A 181 -5.06 -32.31 -3.57
C ARG A 181 -5.64 -33.66 -3.15
N ILE A 182 -6.93 -33.90 -3.37
CA ILE A 182 -7.57 -35.20 -3.10
C ILE A 182 -7.08 -36.24 -4.13
N LEU A 183 -7.05 -35.88 -5.41
CA LEU A 183 -6.58 -36.74 -6.48
C LEU A 183 -5.10 -37.09 -6.31
N MET A 184 -4.25 -36.11 -5.98
CA MET A 184 -2.82 -36.34 -5.68
C MET A 184 -2.65 -37.28 -4.48
N ARG A 185 -3.50 -37.18 -3.44
CA ARG A 185 -3.49 -38.14 -2.34
C ARG A 185 -3.87 -39.55 -2.81
N LYS A 186 -4.92 -39.69 -3.63
CA LYS A 186 -5.31 -40.99 -4.21
C LYS A 186 -4.22 -41.58 -5.11
N ILE A 187 -3.58 -40.75 -5.94
CA ILE A 187 -2.44 -41.17 -6.76
C ILE A 187 -1.33 -41.66 -5.84
N ASN A 188 -0.93 -40.88 -4.83
CA ASN A 188 0.10 -41.28 -3.87
C ASN A 188 -0.25 -42.56 -3.11
N GLU A 189 -1.50 -42.74 -2.70
CA GLU A 189 -1.99 -43.99 -2.09
C GLU A 189 -1.91 -45.18 -3.07
N LEU A 190 -2.21 -44.97 -4.35
CA LEU A 190 -2.13 -46.01 -5.39
C LEU A 190 -0.70 -46.30 -5.84
N THR A 191 0.19 -45.30 -5.87
CA THR A 191 1.62 -45.44 -6.21
C THR A 191 2.48 -45.84 -5.02
N SER A 192 2.00 -45.68 -3.78
CA SER A 192 2.61 -46.31 -2.60
C SER A 192 2.17 -47.76 -2.40
N LYS A 193 1.01 -48.15 -2.94
CA LYS A 193 0.49 -49.54 -2.91
C LYS A 193 1.09 -50.58 -3.89
N PRO A 194 1.99 -50.29 -4.86
CA PRO A 194 2.67 -51.31 -5.64
C PRO A 194 4.14 -51.54 -5.24
N MET A 195 4.62 -51.01 -4.10
CA MET A 195 5.99 -51.32 -3.62
C MET A 195 6.05 -52.21 -2.38
N THR A 196 5.00 -52.29 -1.57
CA THR A 196 5.04 -53.13 -0.36
C THR A 196 4.62 -54.58 -0.60
N LYS A 197 3.82 -54.88 -1.64
CA LYS A 197 3.36 -56.27 -1.90
C LYS A 197 4.15 -57.04 -2.95
N PHE A 198 4.96 -56.38 -3.78
CA PHE A 198 5.84 -57.06 -4.74
C PHE A 198 7.23 -57.38 -4.16
N TYR A 199 7.66 -56.68 -3.10
CA TYR A 199 9.00 -56.84 -2.51
C TYR A 199 9.09 -57.83 -1.35
N GLU A 200 7.97 -58.29 -0.78
CA GLU A 200 7.98 -59.17 0.40
C GLU A 200 8.40 -60.62 0.12
N LYS A 201 8.66 -61.01 -1.13
CA LYS A 201 9.03 -62.40 -1.43
C LYS A 201 10.30 -62.63 -2.26
N SER A 202 11.04 -61.60 -2.74
CA SER A 202 12.19 -61.87 -3.63
C SER A 202 13.38 -60.90 -3.65
N GLU A 203 13.38 -59.72 -3.01
CA GLU A 203 14.35 -58.65 -3.38
C GLU A 203 15.07 -57.96 -2.21
N SER A 204 15.54 -58.69 -1.19
CA SER A 204 16.40 -58.06 -0.17
C SER A 204 17.74 -57.58 -0.73
N SER A 205 18.29 -58.26 -1.74
CA SER A 205 19.60 -57.89 -2.30
C SER A 205 19.52 -56.85 -3.43
N GLN A 206 18.50 -56.91 -4.31
CA GLN A 206 18.41 -55.99 -5.46
C GLN A 206 17.94 -54.58 -5.07
N SER A 207 17.02 -54.45 -4.11
CA SER A 207 16.56 -53.14 -3.63
C SER A 207 17.66 -52.34 -2.94
N GLU A 208 18.54 -53.03 -2.19
CA GLU A 208 19.70 -52.43 -1.53
C GLU A 208 20.76 -51.97 -2.53
N ILE A 209 21.00 -52.78 -3.59
CA ILE A 209 21.87 -52.43 -4.72
C ILE A 209 21.33 -51.18 -5.45
N ILE A 210 20.03 -51.10 -5.74
CA ILE A 210 19.43 -49.95 -6.43
C ILE A 210 19.54 -48.67 -5.58
N LEU A 211 19.34 -48.77 -4.26
CA LEU A 211 19.51 -47.62 -3.35
C LEU A 211 20.97 -47.17 -3.26
N GLN A 212 21.93 -48.11 -3.23
CA GLN A 212 23.35 -47.78 -3.26
C GLN A 212 23.77 -47.13 -4.60
N LEU A 213 23.28 -47.65 -5.73
CA LEU A 213 23.51 -47.07 -7.05
C LEU A 213 22.96 -45.64 -7.14
N ARG A 214 21.76 -45.38 -6.62
CA ARG A 214 21.19 -44.02 -6.57
C ARG A 214 22.03 -43.07 -5.73
N ARG A 215 22.49 -43.50 -4.55
CA ARG A 215 23.39 -42.69 -3.70
C ARG A 215 24.73 -42.42 -4.40
N ASN A 216 25.28 -43.41 -5.08
CA ASN A 216 26.53 -43.27 -5.81
C ASN A 216 26.38 -42.31 -7.00
N LEU A 217 25.25 -42.35 -7.70
CA LEU A 217 24.95 -41.42 -8.78
C LEU A 217 24.79 -39.99 -8.27
N THR A 218 24.04 -39.77 -7.18
CA THR A 218 23.90 -38.43 -6.59
C THR A 218 25.24 -37.89 -6.07
N ASN A 219 26.06 -38.75 -5.46
CA ASN A 219 27.40 -38.38 -5.00
C ASN A 219 28.34 -38.07 -6.16
N ALA A 220 28.30 -38.83 -7.25
CA ALA A 220 29.07 -38.56 -8.46
C ALA A 220 28.64 -37.24 -9.12
N ARG A 221 27.34 -36.96 -9.16
CA ARG A 221 26.80 -35.69 -9.67
C ARG A 221 27.24 -34.51 -8.82
N ALA A 222 27.17 -34.63 -7.49
CA ALA A 222 27.64 -33.59 -6.58
C ALA A 222 29.16 -33.34 -6.70
N LYS A 223 29.96 -34.40 -6.81
CA LYS A 223 31.41 -34.27 -7.03
C LYS A 223 31.74 -33.61 -8.38
N ARG A 224 30.99 -33.94 -9.43
CA ARG A 224 31.13 -33.32 -10.75
C ARG A 224 30.81 -31.82 -10.69
N GLU A 225 29.72 -31.45 -10.02
CA GLU A 225 29.35 -30.03 -9.82
C GLU A 225 30.41 -29.25 -9.04
N ILE A 226 30.96 -29.84 -7.98
CA ILE A 226 32.04 -29.21 -7.21
C ILE A 226 33.27 -29.01 -8.10
N ALA A 227 33.71 -30.04 -8.84
CA ALA A 227 34.85 -29.94 -9.74
C ALA A 227 34.62 -28.88 -10.83
N ARG A 228 33.41 -28.80 -11.36
CA ARG A 228 32.98 -27.80 -12.35
C ARG A 228 33.12 -26.38 -11.82
N ASN A 229 32.58 -26.12 -10.63
CA ASN A 229 32.64 -24.81 -10.00
C ASN A 229 34.07 -24.41 -9.62
N ILE A 230 34.89 -25.37 -9.17
CA ILE A 230 36.31 -25.13 -8.89
C ILE A 230 37.05 -24.75 -10.18
N LEU A 231 36.79 -25.47 -11.29
CA LEU A 231 37.45 -25.18 -12.56
C LEU A 231 37.05 -23.82 -13.12
N GLN A 232 35.75 -23.47 -13.06
CA GLN A 232 35.27 -22.14 -13.42
C GLN A 232 35.92 -21.05 -12.56
N GLY A 233 35.96 -21.27 -11.24
CA GLY A 233 36.62 -20.37 -10.31
C GLY A 233 38.09 -20.18 -10.65
N LEU A 234 38.83 -21.27 -10.88
CA LEU A 234 40.24 -21.23 -11.21
C LEU A 234 40.52 -20.49 -12.52
N ILE A 235 39.71 -20.72 -13.57
CA ILE A 235 39.86 -20.04 -14.86
C ILE A 235 39.59 -18.55 -14.70
N LEU A 236 38.51 -18.18 -14.02
CA LEU A 236 38.13 -16.78 -13.79
C LEU A 236 39.13 -16.05 -12.86
N GLU A 237 39.65 -16.72 -11.84
CA GLU A 237 40.60 -16.15 -10.88
C GLU A 237 42.05 -16.15 -11.37
N SER A 238 42.39 -16.95 -12.39
CA SER A 238 43.74 -17.02 -12.96
C SER A 238 44.18 -15.74 -13.69
N GLY A 239 43.24 -14.86 -14.03
CA GLY A 239 43.52 -13.62 -14.77
C GLY A 239 43.93 -13.84 -16.24
N VAL A 240 43.81 -15.06 -16.75
CA VAL A 240 44.06 -15.41 -18.15
C VAL A 240 42.84 -15.00 -18.99
N GLU A 241 43.07 -14.36 -20.15
CA GLU A 241 42.03 -14.03 -21.13
C GLU A 241 41.52 -15.30 -21.83
N TRP A 242 40.66 -16.04 -21.11
CA TRP A 242 40.11 -17.32 -21.53
C TRP A 242 39.15 -17.26 -22.72
N ALA A 243 38.73 -16.06 -23.13
CA ALA A 243 37.88 -15.85 -24.30
C ALA A 243 38.66 -15.95 -25.62
N ASP A 244 39.97 -15.68 -25.59
CA ASP A 244 40.82 -15.66 -26.79
C ASP A 244 41.57 -16.98 -27.01
N ASP A 245 41.58 -17.87 -26.00
CA ASP A 245 42.12 -19.23 -26.08
C ASP A 245 41.00 -20.21 -26.46
N GLU A 246 41.10 -20.79 -27.66
CA GLU A 246 40.11 -21.70 -28.22
C GLU A 246 39.91 -22.96 -27.36
N ASP A 247 40.99 -23.46 -26.72
CA ASP A 247 40.92 -24.64 -25.87
C ASP A 247 40.24 -24.32 -24.53
N LEU A 248 40.51 -23.14 -23.97
CA LEU A 248 39.95 -22.71 -22.68
C LEU A 248 38.49 -22.27 -22.82
N LEU A 249 38.13 -21.63 -23.94
CA LEU A 249 36.76 -21.30 -24.30
C LEU A 249 35.91 -22.56 -24.45
N LYS A 250 36.42 -23.57 -25.18
CA LYS A 250 35.74 -24.85 -25.37
C LYS A 250 35.51 -25.58 -24.04
N LEU A 251 36.49 -25.53 -23.15
CA LEU A 251 36.38 -26.09 -21.81
C LEU A 251 35.32 -25.37 -20.97
N MET A 252 35.29 -24.02 -21.00
CA MET A 252 34.30 -23.22 -20.28
C MET A 252 32.87 -23.45 -20.79
N LEU A 253 32.70 -23.63 -22.10
CA LEU A 253 31.41 -23.98 -22.72
C LEU A 253 30.98 -25.41 -22.34
N ALA A 254 31.88 -26.38 -22.36
CA ALA A 254 31.60 -27.77 -21.97
C ALA A 254 31.22 -27.92 -20.48
N ILE A 255 31.61 -26.95 -19.66
CA ILE A 255 31.26 -26.82 -18.25
C ILE A 255 29.89 -26.13 -18.08
N GLY A 256 29.54 -25.21 -18.98
CA GLY A 256 28.27 -24.46 -18.95
C GLY A 256 27.03 -25.23 -19.44
N GLU A 257 27.19 -26.23 -20.31
CA GLU A 257 26.06 -27.01 -20.82
C GLU A 257 25.53 -28.01 -19.77
N GLU A 258 24.24 -27.85 -19.41
CA GLU A 258 23.50 -28.86 -18.65
C GLU A 258 23.11 -30.03 -19.57
N LEU A 259 23.56 -31.25 -19.23
CA LEU A 259 23.04 -32.52 -19.76
C LEU A 259 21.99 -33.11 -18.83
#